data_AF-A0A1H6H4L8-F1
#
_entry.id   AF-A0A1H6H4L8-F1
#
_cell.length_a   1.000
_cell.length_b   1.000
_cell.length_c   1.000
_cell.angle_alpha   90.00
_cell.angle_beta   90.00
_cell.angle_gamma   90.00
#
_symmetry.space_group_name_H-M   'P 1'
#
loop_
_entity.id
_entity.type
_entity.pdbx_description
1 polymer ?
#
loop_
_entity_poly.entity_id
_entity_poly.type
_entity_poly.pdbx_seq_one_letter_code
_entity_poly.pdbx_strand_id
1 'polypeptide(L)'
;MKDRYIAFLAMAGIICLLSYTSDNNPTGYTVEELRTLYSSGDQSKWPAPHLFDEAKEGFQDIGPLSKMSFPEDNPYSEDKMELGKMLFFDPRLSKSGQISCANCHNPEIGWSDGSRVSFGHDRQTGTRNAPTLVNIGYAKTFFWDGRSATLEEQVKAPIENPVEMNLHMSMATKNIRKIKGYRSLFVKAFGNGEVTEERIAKAIATFERSLISPPSRFDKFVTGKKDALTDSEINGLHLFRTKANCINCHNTPYFSDQKFHNLGLTYYGKKYEDLGRYIVTKKNEDVGKFKTPTLREVSENKPYMHNGLFPELANIVMMYNAGMGRETPKADQMNDPKFPQKSGMVEKLNLTDDEVFDIVAFLKTLNSYKYKMRPPELPKS
;
A
#
# COMPACT_ATOMS: atom_id res chain seq x y z
N MET A 1 -37.11 -70.15 38.91
CA MET A 1 -38.50 -70.24 38.41
C MET A 1 -38.82 -68.91 37.76
N LYS A 2 -39.10 -68.93 36.44
CA LYS A 2 -40.13 -68.17 35.70
C LYS A 2 -40.34 -66.70 36.09
N ASP A 3 -40.48 -65.71 35.23
CA ASP A 3 -40.53 -65.53 33.78
C ASP A 3 -41.09 -64.08 33.64
N ARG A 4 -40.67 -63.32 32.62
CA ARG A 4 -41.36 -62.13 32.07
C ARG A 4 -41.29 -60.83 32.91
N TYR A 5 -41.26 -59.61 32.36
CA TYR A 5 -41.75 -59.08 31.09
C TYR A 5 -40.82 -57.97 30.56
N ILE A 6 -40.58 -58.03 29.26
CA ILE A 6 -40.08 -56.94 28.42
C ILE A 6 -41.13 -55.84 28.39
N ALA A 7 -40.74 -54.59 28.69
CA ALA A 7 -41.51 -53.40 28.35
C ALA A 7 -40.59 -52.40 27.63
N PHE A 8 -40.71 -52.40 26.31
CA PHE A 8 -40.26 -51.33 25.43
C PHE A 8 -40.97 -50.03 25.82
N LEU A 9 -40.20 -48.98 26.14
CA LEU A 9 -40.66 -47.60 26.01
C LEU A 9 -39.54 -46.77 25.40
N ALA A 10 -39.75 -46.43 24.13
CA ALA A 10 -38.96 -45.51 23.35
C ALA A 10 -39.05 -44.11 23.97
N MET A 11 -37.95 -43.60 24.52
CA MET A 11 -37.80 -42.17 24.76
C MET A 11 -37.27 -41.52 23.49
N ALA A 12 -38.22 -41.11 22.64
CA ALA A 12 -37.97 -40.18 21.55
C ALA A 12 -37.78 -38.77 22.11
N GLY A 13 -36.60 -38.21 21.83
CA GLY A 13 -36.35 -36.82 21.46
C GLY A 13 -36.99 -35.69 22.26
N ILE A 14 -36.16 -34.99 23.03
CA ILE A 14 -36.03 -33.53 22.90
C ILE A 14 -34.54 -33.21 22.95
N ILE A 15 -33.86 -33.30 21.80
CA ILE A 15 -32.63 -32.53 21.61
C ILE A 15 -33.12 -31.11 21.40
N CYS A 16 -33.03 -30.28 22.43
CA CYS A 16 -33.06 -28.84 22.27
C CYS A 16 -31.87 -28.45 21.41
N LEU A 17 -32.07 -28.46 20.08
CA LEU A 17 -31.34 -27.59 19.18
C LEU A 17 -31.75 -26.17 19.58
N LEU A 18 -31.06 -25.63 20.58
CA LEU A 18 -30.90 -24.19 20.70
C LEU A 18 -30.11 -23.80 19.46
N SER A 19 -30.84 -23.48 18.40
CA SER A 19 -30.35 -22.61 17.35
C SER A 19 -29.83 -21.37 18.05
N TYR A 20 -28.52 -21.28 18.23
CA TYR A 20 -27.87 -20.04 18.57
C TYR A 20 -27.96 -19.18 17.31
N THR A 21 -29.14 -18.63 17.05
CA THR A 21 -29.28 -17.50 16.15
C THR A 21 -28.62 -16.35 16.88
N SER A 22 -27.35 -16.09 16.56
CA SER A 22 -26.75 -14.82 16.92
C SER A 22 -27.49 -13.73 16.13
N ASP A 23 -28.61 -13.26 16.67
CA ASP A 23 -29.27 -12.00 16.30
C ASP A 23 -28.40 -10.78 16.66
N ASN A 24 -27.12 -10.99 16.97
CA ASN A 24 -26.11 -9.94 16.93
C ASN A 24 -25.63 -9.80 15.50
N ASN A 25 -26.47 -9.19 14.65
CA ASN A 25 -26.03 -8.74 13.35
C ASN A 25 -25.72 -7.24 13.41
N PRO A 26 -24.52 -6.83 13.87
CA PRO A 26 -24.18 -5.41 14.08
C PRO A 26 -24.20 -4.58 12.79
N THR A 27 -24.34 -5.22 11.63
CA THR A 27 -24.32 -4.62 10.29
C THR A 27 -25.72 -4.55 9.65
N GLY A 28 -26.70 -5.28 10.17
CA GLY A 28 -28.03 -5.43 9.57
C GLY A 28 -28.10 -6.35 8.35
N TYR A 29 -27.01 -7.04 7.97
CA TYR A 29 -26.97 -7.97 6.82
C TYR A 29 -26.36 -9.30 7.19
N THR A 30 -26.99 -10.41 6.81
CA THR A 30 -26.36 -11.73 6.92
C THR A 30 -25.15 -11.82 5.99
N VAL A 31 -24.20 -12.70 6.30
CA VAL A 31 -23.00 -12.87 5.45
C VAL A 31 -23.33 -13.35 4.04
N GLU A 32 -24.42 -14.11 3.86
CA GLU A 32 -24.87 -14.58 2.54
C GLU A 32 -25.50 -13.45 1.71
N GLU A 33 -26.22 -12.53 2.35
CA GLU A 33 -26.68 -11.30 1.69
C GLU A 33 -25.49 -10.44 1.26
N LEU A 34 -24.52 -10.21 2.16
CA LEU A 34 -23.30 -9.49 1.83
C LEU A 34 -22.52 -10.16 0.70
N ARG A 35 -22.42 -11.49 0.71
CA ARG A 35 -21.81 -12.28 -0.35
C ARG A 35 -22.49 -11.99 -1.68
N THR A 36 -23.82 -12.05 -1.74
CA THR A 36 -24.58 -11.80 -2.96
C THR A 36 -24.46 -10.35 -3.44
N LEU A 37 -24.53 -9.37 -2.55
CA LEU A 37 -24.45 -7.94 -2.90
C LEU A 37 -23.05 -7.57 -3.39
N TYR A 38 -22.00 -7.91 -2.64
CA TYR A 38 -20.63 -7.51 -3.00
C TYR A 38 -20.08 -8.25 -4.21
N SER A 39 -20.47 -9.50 -4.42
CA SER A 39 -20.04 -10.28 -5.60
C SER A 39 -20.88 -10.04 -6.85
N SER A 40 -21.84 -9.12 -6.83
CA SER A 40 -22.81 -8.96 -7.92
C SER A 40 -22.22 -8.43 -9.24
N GLY A 41 -20.97 -7.94 -9.24
CA GLY A 41 -20.39 -7.20 -10.37
C GLY A 41 -20.93 -5.78 -10.52
N ASP A 42 -21.82 -5.35 -9.62
CA ASP A 42 -22.52 -4.08 -9.68
C ASP A 42 -22.43 -3.37 -8.32
N GLN A 43 -21.51 -2.39 -8.25
CA GLN A 43 -21.26 -1.61 -7.03
C GLN A 43 -22.49 -0.83 -6.56
N SER A 44 -23.46 -0.54 -7.43
CA SER A 44 -24.68 0.19 -7.04
C SER A 44 -25.57 -0.63 -6.09
N LYS A 45 -25.38 -1.95 -6.03
CA LYS A 45 -26.10 -2.86 -5.13
C LYS A 45 -25.44 -3.00 -3.77
N TRP A 46 -24.24 -2.48 -3.58
CA TRP A 46 -23.52 -2.66 -2.33
C TRP A 46 -24.18 -1.86 -1.21
N PRO A 47 -24.13 -2.34 0.05
CA PRO A 47 -24.52 -1.53 1.20
C PRO A 47 -23.80 -0.18 1.17
N ALA A 48 -24.49 0.90 1.55
CA ALA A 48 -23.87 2.22 1.58
C ALA A 48 -22.68 2.24 2.56
N PRO A 49 -21.52 2.81 2.19
CA PRO A 49 -20.42 2.97 3.12
C PRO A 49 -20.72 4.08 4.15
N HIS A 50 -20.04 4.04 5.29
CA HIS A 50 -20.04 5.17 6.22
C HIS A 50 -18.95 6.17 5.80
N LEU A 51 -19.37 7.39 5.43
CA LEU A 51 -18.48 8.45 4.96
C LEU A 51 -18.53 9.70 5.84
N PHE A 52 -17.36 10.15 6.29
CA PHE A 52 -17.19 11.50 6.85
C PHE A 52 -17.38 12.55 5.75
N ASP A 53 -17.77 13.77 6.12
CA ASP A 53 -18.01 14.85 5.16
C ASP A 53 -16.78 15.14 4.27
N GLU A 54 -15.59 15.11 4.87
CA GLU A 54 -14.30 15.31 4.17
C GLU A 54 -14.01 14.24 3.09
N ALA A 55 -14.60 13.05 3.22
CA ALA A 55 -14.39 11.93 2.32
C ALA A 55 -15.43 11.86 1.18
N LYS A 56 -16.58 12.55 1.31
CA LYS A 56 -17.67 12.51 0.31
C LYS A 56 -17.26 13.10 -1.03
N GLU A 57 -16.51 14.20 -1.02
CA GLU A 57 -16.07 14.86 -2.25
C GLU A 57 -15.02 14.02 -3.00
N GLY A 58 -15.37 13.63 -4.22
CA GLY A 58 -14.52 12.81 -5.08
C GLY A 58 -14.44 11.34 -4.67
N PHE A 59 -15.35 10.89 -3.79
CA PHE A 59 -15.43 9.48 -3.40
C PHE A 59 -15.70 8.58 -4.61
N GLN A 60 -14.91 7.52 -4.71
CA GLN A 60 -15.18 6.39 -5.59
C GLN A 60 -14.95 5.12 -4.78
N ASP A 61 -15.86 4.16 -4.86
CA ASP A 61 -15.73 2.91 -4.11
C ASP A 61 -14.53 2.08 -4.57
N ILE A 62 -14.15 1.12 -3.74
CA ILE A 62 -13.08 0.16 -4.04
C ILE A 62 -13.53 -0.83 -5.11
N GLY A 63 -12.59 -1.28 -5.93
CA GLY A 63 -12.86 -2.18 -7.04
C GLY A 63 -11.59 -2.61 -7.77
N PRO A 64 -11.70 -3.35 -8.88
CA PRO A 64 -10.55 -3.81 -9.65
C PRO A 64 -9.79 -2.65 -10.30
N LEU A 65 -8.45 -2.72 -10.31
CA LEU A 65 -7.62 -1.75 -11.03
C LEU A 65 -8.01 -1.67 -12.50
N SER A 66 -8.04 -0.44 -13.03
CA SER A 66 -8.17 -0.21 -14.46
C SER A 66 -6.88 -0.62 -15.19
N LYS A 67 -6.93 -0.75 -16.51
CA LYS A 67 -5.72 -0.94 -17.33
C LYS A 67 -4.75 0.23 -17.10
N MET A 68 -3.47 -0.07 -16.89
CA MET A 68 -2.43 0.95 -16.72
C MET A 68 -2.30 1.79 -17.99
N SER A 69 -2.31 3.11 -17.82
CA SER A 69 -1.97 4.09 -18.84
C SER A 69 -0.51 4.55 -18.71
N PHE A 70 0.09 4.95 -19.82
CA PHE A 70 1.43 5.54 -19.86
C PHE A 70 1.29 6.98 -20.39
N PRO A 71 2.06 7.94 -19.85
CA PRO A 71 1.94 9.33 -20.26
C PRO A 71 2.44 9.52 -21.69
N GLU A 72 1.89 10.51 -22.40
CA GLU A 72 2.18 10.75 -23.83
C GLU A 72 3.66 11.07 -24.09
N ASP A 73 4.33 11.71 -23.13
CA ASP A 73 5.75 12.07 -23.20
C ASP A 73 6.69 10.93 -22.79
N ASN A 74 6.14 9.82 -22.25
CA ASN A 74 6.86 8.59 -21.98
C ASN A 74 6.00 7.33 -22.27
N PRO A 75 5.68 7.07 -23.55
CA PRO A 75 4.83 5.95 -23.92
C PRO A 75 5.51 4.60 -23.67
N TYR A 76 4.71 3.56 -23.43
CA TYR A 76 5.22 2.21 -23.27
C TYR A 76 5.87 1.68 -24.54
N SER A 77 7.01 1.01 -24.38
CA SER A 77 7.50 0.00 -25.30
C SER A 77 8.20 -1.10 -24.50
N GLU A 78 8.15 -2.32 -25.01
CA GLU A 78 8.80 -3.48 -24.37
C GLU A 78 10.30 -3.23 -24.18
N ASP A 79 10.98 -2.72 -25.20
CA ASP A 79 12.41 -2.41 -25.16
C ASP A 79 12.76 -1.35 -24.12
N LYS A 80 11.88 -0.35 -23.90
CA LYS A 80 12.09 0.68 -22.88
C LYS A 80 11.86 0.13 -21.48
N MET A 81 10.84 -0.71 -21.29
CA MET A 81 10.61 -1.41 -20.03
C MET A 81 11.80 -2.31 -19.67
N GLU A 82 12.31 -3.11 -20.60
CA GLU A 82 13.47 -3.98 -20.38
C GLU A 82 14.76 -3.19 -20.10
N LEU A 83 14.99 -2.08 -20.81
CA LEU A 83 16.07 -1.15 -20.46
C LEU A 83 15.90 -0.59 -19.05
N GLY A 84 14.69 -0.18 -18.68
CA GLY A 84 14.35 0.31 -17.36
C GLY A 84 14.63 -0.70 -16.26
N LYS A 85 14.23 -1.96 -16.48
CA LYS A 85 14.56 -3.09 -15.61
C LYS A 85 16.06 -3.26 -15.45
N MET A 86 16.83 -3.25 -16.53
CA MET A 86 18.29 -3.36 -16.41
C MET A 86 18.88 -2.22 -15.58
N LEU A 87 18.44 -0.98 -15.79
CA LEU A 87 18.91 0.17 -15.02
C LEU A 87 18.47 0.11 -13.55
N PHE A 88 17.25 -0.34 -13.26
CA PHE A 88 16.71 -0.48 -11.90
C PHE A 88 17.56 -1.41 -11.02
N PHE A 89 18.13 -2.46 -11.63
CA PHE A 89 19.00 -3.42 -10.95
C PHE A 89 20.50 -3.06 -11.04
N ASP A 90 20.90 -2.00 -11.77
CA ASP A 90 22.30 -1.67 -11.99
C ASP A 90 22.89 -0.82 -10.85
N PRO A 91 23.80 -1.35 -10.02
CA PRO A 91 24.34 -0.61 -8.91
C PRO A 91 25.33 0.49 -9.32
N ARG A 92 25.74 0.54 -10.60
CA ARG A 92 26.65 1.56 -11.16
C ARG A 92 26.01 2.94 -11.29
N LEU A 93 24.70 3.05 -10.99
CA LEU A 93 23.99 4.30 -10.75
C LEU A 93 24.29 4.91 -9.37
N SER A 94 24.87 4.16 -8.44
CA SER A 94 25.31 4.66 -7.13
C SER A 94 26.78 5.01 -7.09
N LYS A 95 27.19 5.84 -6.12
CA LYS A 95 28.60 6.23 -5.94
C LYS A 95 29.49 5.06 -5.55
N SER A 96 28.96 4.11 -4.76
CA SER A 96 29.70 2.92 -4.34
C SER A 96 29.80 1.86 -5.43
N GLY A 97 28.95 1.92 -6.47
CA GLY A 97 28.80 0.82 -7.41
C GLY A 97 28.18 -0.43 -6.79
N GLN A 98 27.55 -0.31 -5.60
CA GLN A 98 27.01 -1.43 -4.82
C GLN A 98 25.51 -1.33 -4.55
N ILE A 99 24.90 -0.16 -4.72
CA ILE A 99 23.47 0.09 -4.43
C ILE A 99 22.72 0.32 -5.73
N SER A 100 21.63 -0.41 -5.95
CA SER A 100 20.62 -0.18 -6.99
C SER A 100 19.25 0.03 -6.36
N CYS A 101 18.25 0.39 -7.17
CA CYS A 101 16.87 0.56 -6.70
C CYS A 101 16.35 -0.73 -6.03
N ALA A 102 16.76 -1.89 -6.55
CA ALA A 102 16.35 -3.20 -6.05
C ALA A 102 16.87 -3.54 -4.64
N ASN A 103 17.86 -2.82 -4.10
CA ASN A 103 18.28 -3.00 -2.72
C ASN A 103 17.22 -2.52 -1.71
N CYS A 104 16.51 -1.43 -2.03
CA CYS A 104 15.44 -0.88 -1.20
C CYS A 104 14.04 -1.35 -1.63
N HIS A 105 13.89 -1.71 -2.90
CA HIS A 105 12.63 -2.15 -3.51
C HIS A 105 12.79 -3.56 -4.09
N ASN A 106 12.96 -4.53 -3.19
CA ASN A 106 13.32 -5.89 -3.53
C ASN A 106 12.10 -6.72 -3.99
N PRO A 107 12.09 -7.31 -5.20
CA PRO A 107 10.97 -8.10 -5.69
C PRO A 107 10.66 -9.34 -4.83
N GLU A 108 11.62 -9.84 -4.06
CA GLU A 108 11.42 -10.98 -3.15
C GLU A 108 10.77 -10.58 -1.81
N ILE A 109 10.70 -9.28 -1.51
CA ILE A 109 10.18 -8.74 -0.24
C ILE A 109 9.10 -7.68 -0.54
N GLY A 110 8.11 -8.06 -1.35
CA GLY A 110 6.96 -7.21 -1.66
C GLY A 110 7.31 -5.88 -2.33
N TRP A 111 8.46 -5.81 -3.02
CA TRP A 111 9.02 -4.57 -3.60
C TRP A 111 9.32 -3.49 -2.56
N SER A 112 9.68 -3.93 -1.36
CA SER A 112 10.21 -3.16 -0.23
C SER A 112 11.55 -3.78 0.24
N ASP A 113 12.09 -3.37 1.38
CA ASP A 113 13.35 -3.91 1.93
C ASP A 113 13.17 -4.71 3.24
N GLY A 114 11.93 -4.82 3.75
CA GLY A 114 11.65 -5.48 5.02
C GLY A 114 12.24 -4.79 6.26
N SER A 115 12.81 -3.59 6.11
CA SER A 115 13.43 -2.83 7.17
C SER A 115 12.51 -1.72 7.69
N ARG A 116 12.69 -1.31 8.96
CA ARG A 116 11.92 -0.19 9.53
C ARG A 116 12.12 1.10 8.72
N VAL A 117 13.37 1.36 8.39
CA VAL A 117 13.82 2.42 7.48
C VAL A 117 15.00 1.87 6.69
N SER A 118 15.17 2.32 5.46
CA SER A 118 16.20 1.79 4.57
C SER A 118 17.62 2.19 4.99
N PHE A 119 18.59 1.35 4.63
CA PHE A 119 20.01 1.68 4.72
C PHE A 119 20.55 1.94 3.32
N GLY A 120 21.29 3.03 3.15
CA GLY A 120 21.92 3.33 1.87
C GLY A 120 23.45 3.42 1.97
N HIS A 121 24.03 4.38 1.28
CA HIS A 121 25.47 4.56 1.13
C HIS A 121 26.18 4.60 2.49
N ASP A 122 27.25 3.82 2.62
CA ASP A 122 28.02 3.64 3.86
C ASP A 122 27.16 3.20 5.07
N ARG A 123 26.07 2.47 4.81
CA ARG A 123 25.07 2.03 5.80
C ARG A 123 24.44 3.17 6.60
N GLN A 124 24.39 4.37 6.04
CA GLN A 124 23.64 5.46 6.65
C GLN A 124 22.16 5.06 6.73
N THR A 125 21.52 5.47 7.83
CA THR A 125 20.12 5.12 8.13
C THR A 125 19.20 6.21 7.56
N GLY A 126 18.27 5.82 6.70
CA GLY A 126 17.21 6.69 6.21
C GLY A 126 16.23 7.10 7.30
N THR A 127 15.30 7.98 6.95
CA THR A 127 14.27 8.48 7.88
C THR A 127 12.92 7.82 7.69
N ARG A 128 12.71 7.12 6.56
CA ARG A 128 11.41 6.52 6.22
C ARG A 128 11.52 5.10 5.71
N ASN A 129 10.45 4.34 5.90
CA ASN A 129 10.24 3.01 5.34
C ASN A 129 10.09 3.10 3.81
N ALA A 130 10.70 2.17 3.08
CA ALA A 130 10.57 2.07 1.63
C ALA A 130 9.19 1.52 1.26
N PRO A 131 8.32 2.29 0.58
CA PRO A 131 7.02 1.79 0.14
C PRO A 131 7.20 0.74 -0.96
N THR A 132 6.20 -0.14 -1.11
CA THR A 132 6.13 -1.04 -2.27
C THR A 132 6.08 -0.26 -3.59
N LEU A 133 6.73 -0.78 -4.63
CA LEU A 133 6.58 -0.29 -6.00
C LEU A 133 5.49 -1.01 -6.80
N VAL A 134 4.88 -2.07 -6.26
CA VAL A 134 3.78 -2.72 -6.96
C VAL A 134 2.61 -1.76 -7.08
N ASN A 135 2.07 -1.63 -8.29
CA ASN A 135 1.01 -0.70 -8.68
C ASN A 135 1.39 0.78 -8.54
N ILE A 136 2.68 1.14 -8.44
CA ILE A 136 3.09 2.54 -8.25
C ILE A 136 2.69 3.44 -9.42
N GLY A 137 2.50 2.88 -10.62
CA GLY A 137 2.04 3.61 -11.80
C GLY A 137 0.68 4.31 -11.64
N TYR A 138 -0.19 3.86 -10.73
CA TYR A 138 -1.49 4.48 -10.46
C TYR A 138 -1.42 5.66 -9.46
N ALA A 139 -0.25 5.90 -8.86
CA ALA A 139 -0.06 7.01 -7.94
C ALA A 139 0.03 8.36 -8.70
N LYS A 140 -0.58 9.40 -8.13
CA LYS A 140 -0.58 10.79 -8.64
C LYS A 140 0.62 11.59 -8.15
N THR A 141 1.15 11.23 -6.98
CA THR A 141 2.34 11.85 -6.37
C THR A 141 3.18 10.77 -5.70
N PHE A 142 4.49 11.02 -5.59
CA PHE A 142 5.46 10.04 -5.11
C PHE A 142 6.16 10.52 -3.83
N PHE A 143 6.75 9.57 -3.12
CA PHE A 143 7.16 9.67 -1.71
C PHE A 143 5.99 9.80 -0.71
N TRP A 144 6.29 9.57 0.57
CA TRP A 144 5.36 9.70 1.68
C TRP A 144 4.82 11.14 1.87
N ASP A 145 5.59 12.15 1.49
CA ASP A 145 5.24 13.58 1.60
C ASP A 145 4.69 14.16 0.28
N GLY A 146 4.72 13.37 -0.81
CA GLY A 146 4.21 13.78 -2.11
C GLY A 146 5.08 14.81 -2.82
N ARG A 147 6.39 14.89 -2.50
CA ARG A 147 7.30 15.92 -3.04
C ARG A 147 7.60 15.79 -4.54
N SER A 148 7.27 14.65 -5.15
CA SER A 148 7.52 14.41 -6.58
C SER A 148 6.20 14.25 -7.32
N ALA A 149 6.05 14.93 -8.44
CA ALA A 149 4.83 14.92 -9.24
C ALA A 149 4.83 13.79 -10.28
N THR A 150 6.01 13.34 -10.71
CA THR A 150 6.18 12.25 -11.69
C THR A 150 7.13 11.16 -11.19
N LEU A 151 7.05 9.97 -11.79
CA LEU A 151 8.03 8.90 -11.54
C LEU A 151 9.41 9.29 -12.09
N GLU A 152 9.46 9.98 -13.23
CA GLU A 152 10.70 10.45 -13.84
C GLU A 152 11.48 11.42 -12.92
N GLU A 153 10.77 12.29 -12.19
CA GLU A 153 11.35 13.11 -11.12
C GLU A 153 11.75 12.26 -9.91
N GLN A 154 10.90 11.31 -9.52
CA GLN A 154 11.12 10.45 -8.36
C GLN A 154 12.41 9.64 -8.50
N VAL A 155 12.68 9.07 -9.69
CA VAL A 155 13.87 8.25 -9.97
C VAL A 155 15.19 8.99 -9.69
N LYS A 156 15.22 10.31 -9.94
CA LYS A 156 16.45 11.11 -9.73
C LYS A 156 16.79 11.28 -8.25
N ALA A 157 15.76 11.40 -7.40
CA ALA A 157 15.96 11.77 -6.00
C ALA A 157 16.75 10.72 -5.18
N PRO A 158 16.50 9.40 -5.27
CA PRO A 158 17.32 8.37 -4.62
C PRO A 158 18.77 8.35 -5.09
N ILE A 159 18.99 8.60 -6.39
CA ILE A 159 20.32 8.65 -6.99
C ILE A 159 21.14 9.76 -6.32
N GLU A 160 20.55 10.94 -6.18
CA GLU A 160 21.22 12.14 -5.65
C GLU A 160 21.24 12.23 -4.12
N ASN A 161 20.38 11.48 -3.42
CA ASN A 161 20.31 11.53 -1.96
C ASN A 161 21.62 10.99 -1.33
N PRO A 162 22.33 11.76 -0.48
CA PRO A 162 23.60 11.37 0.12
C PRO A 162 23.51 10.19 1.10
N VAL A 163 22.32 9.92 1.63
CA VAL A 163 22.04 8.77 2.50
C VAL A 163 21.71 7.52 1.68
N GLU A 164 21.16 7.67 0.48
CA GLU A 164 20.72 6.57 -0.38
C GLU A 164 21.82 6.14 -1.36
N MET A 165 21.85 6.63 -2.60
CA MET A 165 22.84 6.20 -3.61
C MET A 165 24.03 7.16 -3.75
N ASN A 166 23.93 8.38 -3.19
CA ASN A 166 24.99 9.38 -3.04
C ASN A 166 25.74 9.75 -4.34
N LEU A 167 25.06 9.82 -5.48
CA LEU A 167 25.69 10.16 -6.75
C LEU A 167 24.90 11.24 -7.50
N HIS A 168 25.59 12.27 -8.00
CA HIS A 168 24.94 13.25 -8.87
C HIS A 168 24.45 12.58 -10.17
N MET A 169 23.24 12.91 -10.65
CA MET A 169 22.62 12.22 -11.80
C MET A 169 23.48 12.29 -13.08
N SER A 170 24.18 13.40 -13.29
CA SER A 170 25.12 13.56 -14.42
C SER A 170 26.32 12.59 -14.36
N MET A 171 26.76 12.21 -13.16
CA MET A 171 27.83 11.23 -12.96
C MET A 171 27.31 9.81 -13.14
N ALA A 172 26.12 9.49 -12.62
CA ALA A 172 25.44 8.23 -12.90
C ALA A 172 25.27 8.00 -14.41
N THR A 173 24.83 9.02 -15.13
CA THR A 173 24.69 8.99 -16.60
C THR A 173 26.01 8.79 -17.31
N LYS A 174 27.11 9.41 -16.84
CA LYS A 174 28.46 9.15 -17.37
C LYS A 174 28.90 7.69 -17.14
N ASN A 175 28.58 7.10 -15.99
CA ASN A 175 28.89 5.71 -15.71
C ASN A 175 28.16 4.78 -16.68
N ILE A 176 26.84 4.93 -16.84
CA ILE A 176 26.03 4.12 -17.77
C ILE A 176 26.53 4.27 -19.21
N ARG A 177 26.82 5.49 -19.65
CA ARG A 177 27.31 5.77 -21.00
C ARG A 177 28.66 5.12 -21.34
N LYS A 178 29.53 4.87 -20.36
CA LYS A 178 30.83 4.21 -20.57
C LYS A 178 30.68 2.72 -20.89
N ILE A 179 29.57 2.11 -20.52
CA ILE A 179 29.33 0.67 -20.69
C ILE A 179 28.77 0.42 -22.09
N LYS A 180 29.59 -0.18 -22.95
CA LYS A 180 29.27 -0.36 -24.38
C LYS A 180 27.95 -1.08 -24.63
N GLY A 181 27.61 -2.05 -23.78
CA GLY A 181 26.40 -2.85 -23.94
C GLY A 181 25.09 -2.08 -23.72
N TYR A 182 25.10 -0.91 -23.06
CA TYR A 182 23.88 -0.10 -22.94
C TYR A 182 23.49 0.57 -24.25
N ARG A 183 24.46 0.92 -25.12
CA ARG A 183 24.16 1.68 -26.34
C ARG A 183 23.11 1.01 -27.22
N SER A 184 23.19 -0.31 -27.41
CA SER A 184 22.21 -1.07 -28.21
C SER A 184 20.83 -1.10 -27.55
N LEU A 185 20.76 -1.14 -26.22
CA LEU A 185 19.50 -1.10 -25.48
C LEU A 185 18.82 0.27 -25.60
N PHE A 186 19.59 1.37 -25.54
CA PHE A 186 19.06 2.71 -25.79
C PHE A 186 18.58 2.88 -27.24
N VAL A 187 19.29 2.31 -28.23
CA VAL A 187 18.82 2.30 -29.64
C VAL A 187 17.45 1.64 -29.75
N LYS A 188 17.25 0.48 -29.13
CA LYS A 188 15.96 -0.21 -29.15
C LYS A 188 14.86 0.59 -28.44
N ALA A 189 15.15 1.14 -27.26
CA ALA A 189 14.17 1.85 -26.45
C ALA A 189 13.78 3.25 -26.99
N PHE A 190 14.71 3.97 -27.62
CA PHE A 190 14.54 5.39 -27.98
C PHE A 190 14.88 5.70 -29.45
N GLY A 191 15.18 4.69 -30.28
CA GLY A 191 15.53 4.84 -31.69
C GLY A 191 16.98 5.29 -31.95
N ASN A 192 17.74 5.66 -30.91
CA ASN A 192 19.15 5.98 -31.02
C ASN A 192 19.91 5.70 -29.71
N GLY A 193 21.24 5.53 -29.79
CA GLY A 193 22.06 5.03 -28.68
C GLY A 193 22.54 6.09 -27.69
N GLU A 194 21.97 7.29 -27.71
CA GLU A 194 22.36 8.35 -26.78
C GLU A 194 21.81 8.06 -25.38
N VAL A 195 22.69 8.19 -24.39
CA VAL A 195 22.42 7.97 -22.96
C VAL A 195 22.35 9.32 -22.28
N THR A 196 21.14 9.74 -21.89
CA THR A 196 20.86 11.01 -21.19
C THR A 196 20.19 10.76 -19.84
N GLU A 197 20.24 11.74 -18.95
CA GLU A 197 19.55 11.69 -17.64
C GLU A 197 18.05 11.46 -17.82
N GLU A 198 17.43 12.16 -18.76
CA GLU A 198 16.01 12.03 -19.10
C GLU A 198 15.67 10.61 -19.56
N ARG A 199 16.47 10.00 -20.44
CA ARG A 199 16.20 8.66 -20.95
C ARG A 199 16.40 7.57 -19.91
N ILE A 200 17.36 7.74 -19.01
CA ILE A 200 17.52 6.85 -17.85
C ILE A 200 16.27 6.94 -16.96
N ALA A 201 15.84 8.16 -16.60
CA ALA A 201 14.66 8.38 -15.78
C ALA A 201 13.39 7.81 -16.45
N LYS A 202 13.18 8.11 -17.74
CA LYS A 202 12.04 7.59 -18.52
C LYS A 202 12.04 6.07 -18.61
N ALA A 203 13.19 5.43 -18.84
CA ALA A 203 13.27 3.98 -18.91
C ALA A 203 12.90 3.33 -17.56
N ILE A 204 13.52 3.77 -16.46
CA ILE A 204 13.23 3.25 -15.11
C ILE A 204 11.75 3.49 -14.76
N ALA A 205 11.24 4.69 -15.01
CA ALA A 205 9.84 5.02 -14.74
C ALA A 205 8.85 4.21 -15.60
N THR A 206 9.22 3.82 -16.83
CA THR A 206 8.41 2.88 -17.64
C THR A 206 8.38 1.49 -17.02
N PHE A 207 9.51 1.01 -16.52
CA PHE A 207 9.57 -0.26 -15.80
C PHE A 207 8.76 -0.24 -14.50
N GLU A 208 8.85 0.82 -13.70
CA GLU A 208 8.06 0.94 -12.47
C GLU A 208 6.56 0.94 -12.74
N ARG A 209 6.11 1.60 -13.82
CA ARG A 209 4.71 1.55 -14.27
C ARG A 209 4.28 0.16 -14.76
N SER A 210 5.19 -0.71 -15.17
CA SER A 210 4.83 -2.08 -15.59
C SER A 210 4.70 -3.04 -14.41
N LEU A 211 5.02 -2.63 -13.18
CA LEU A 211 4.89 -3.45 -11.96
C LEU A 211 3.44 -3.54 -11.50
N ILE A 212 2.58 -4.16 -12.30
CA ILE A 212 1.14 -4.27 -12.05
C ILE A 212 0.81 -5.63 -11.44
N SER A 213 0.11 -5.62 -10.30
CA SER A 213 -0.37 -6.86 -9.68
C SER A 213 -1.51 -7.48 -10.51
N PRO A 214 -1.50 -8.81 -10.73
CA PRO A 214 -2.65 -9.52 -11.28
C PRO A 214 -3.90 -9.41 -10.37
N PRO A 215 -5.11 -9.73 -10.88
CA PRO A 215 -6.33 -9.68 -10.07
C PRO A 215 -6.23 -10.51 -8.79
N SER A 216 -6.43 -9.84 -7.66
CA SER A 216 -6.43 -10.42 -6.31
C SER A 216 -7.67 -11.27 -6.05
N ARG A 217 -7.78 -11.86 -4.85
CA ARG A 217 -9.00 -12.56 -4.43
C ARG A 217 -10.17 -11.60 -4.28
N PHE A 218 -9.92 -10.42 -3.74
CA PHE A 218 -10.91 -9.33 -3.70
C PHE A 218 -11.42 -8.99 -5.10
N ASP A 219 -10.50 -8.75 -6.06
CA ASP A 219 -10.88 -8.35 -7.41
C ASP A 219 -11.77 -9.41 -8.07
N LYS A 220 -11.41 -10.70 -7.94
CA LYS A 220 -12.22 -11.81 -8.46
C LYS A 220 -13.61 -11.89 -7.83
N PHE A 221 -13.68 -11.65 -6.52
CA PHE A 221 -14.94 -11.70 -5.76
C PHE A 221 -15.91 -10.63 -6.24
N VAL A 222 -15.47 -9.36 -6.26
CA VAL A 222 -16.34 -8.24 -6.64
C VAL A 222 -16.75 -8.25 -8.10
N THR A 223 -16.03 -9.00 -8.96
CA THR A 223 -16.38 -9.21 -10.38
C THR A 223 -17.20 -10.48 -10.65
N GLY A 224 -17.75 -11.16 -9.64
CA GLY A 224 -18.68 -12.27 -9.84
C GLY A 224 -18.28 -13.62 -9.24
N LYS A 225 -17.04 -13.82 -8.79
CA LYS A 225 -16.61 -15.09 -8.22
C LYS A 225 -17.00 -15.18 -6.74
N LYS A 226 -18.28 -15.51 -6.49
CA LYS A 226 -18.90 -15.53 -5.15
C LYS A 226 -18.10 -16.29 -4.09
N ASP A 227 -17.45 -17.39 -4.46
CA ASP A 227 -16.71 -18.26 -3.55
C ASP A 227 -15.22 -17.87 -3.39
N ALA A 228 -14.81 -16.71 -3.91
CA ALA A 228 -13.42 -16.26 -3.79
C ALA A 228 -13.05 -15.79 -2.38
N LEU A 229 -14.02 -15.35 -1.58
CA LEU A 229 -13.85 -14.92 -0.18
C LEU A 229 -14.60 -15.84 0.79
N THR A 230 -14.03 -16.01 1.96
CA THR A 230 -14.65 -16.63 3.14
C THR A 230 -15.61 -15.66 3.82
N ASP A 231 -16.43 -16.16 4.75
CA ASP A 231 -17.38 -15.35 5.52
C ASP A 231 -16.67 -14.23 6.31
N SER A 232 -15.57 -14.56 6.99
CA SER A 232 -14.74 -13.60 7.74
C SER A 232 -14.19 -12.48 6.85
N GLU A 233 -13.72 -12.81 5.64
CA GLU A 233 -13.22 -11.81 4.68
C GLU A 233 -14.34 -10.90 4.14
N ILE A 234 -15.57 -11.41 4.02
CA ILE A 234 -16.74 -10.64 3.60
C ILE A 234 -17.21 -9.71 4.72
N ASN A 235 -17.24 -10.20 5.96
CA ASN A 235 -17.50 -9.37 7.13
C ASN A 235 -16.45 -8.28 7.25
N GLY A 236 -15.17 -8.61 7.05
CA GLY A 236 -14.06 -7.66 7.02
C GLY A 236 -14.20 -6.57 5.96
N LEU A 237 -14.62 -6.94 4.75
CA LEU A 237 -14.94 -5.99 3.68
C LEU A 237 -16.08 -5.05 4.10
N HIS A 238 -17.14 -5.59 4.71
CA HIS A 238 -18.25 -4.78 5.19
C HIS A 238 -17.79 -3.81 6.29
N LEU A 239 -17.08 -4.30 7.31
CA LEU A 239 -16.51 -3.50 8.40
C LEU A 239 -15.60 -2.39 7.86
N PHE A 240 -14.72 -2.71 6.91
CA PHE A 240 -13.82 -1.75 6.26
C PHE A 240 -14.57 -0.59 5.62
N ARG A 241 -15.72 -0.87 5.00
CA ARG A 241 -16.60 0.12 4.34
C ARG A 241 -17.54 0.85 5.30
N THR A 242 -17.80 0.30 6.48
CA THR A 242 -18.76 0.86 7.46
C THR A 242 -18.07 1.17 8.79
N LYS A 243 -18.26 0.33 9.81
CA LYS A 243 -17.89 0.57 11.20
C LYS A 243 -16.41 0.93 11.40
N ALA A 244 -15.51 0.33 10.62
CA ALA A 244 -14.08 0.53 10.78
C ALA A 244 -13.54 1.79 10.08
N ASN A 245 -14.39 2.54 9.35
CA ASN A 245 -14.08 3.82 8.72
C ASN A 245 -12.92 3.83 7.70
N CYS A 246 -12.29 2.69 7.40
CA CYS A 246 -11.06 2.62 6.60
C CYS A 246 -11.25 3.14 5.17
N ILE A 247 -12.43 2.92 4.59
CA ILE A 247 -12.82 3.38 3.25
C ILE A 247 -12.74 4.91 3.06
N ASN A 248 -12.75 5.70 4.15
CA ASN A 248 -12.71 7.16 4.06
C ASN A 248 -11.38 7.68 3.51
N CYS A 249 -10.28 6.95 3.72
CA CYS A 249 -8.97 7.25 3.13
C CYS A 249 -8.56 6.20 2.10
N HIS A 250 -8.90 4.93 2.31
CA HIS A 250 -8.51 3.81 1.45
C HIS A 250 -9.63 3.41 0.49
N ASN A 251 -9.93 4.31 -0.45
CA ASN A 251 -10.96 4.14 -1.48
C ASN A 251 -10.37 4.10 -2.90
N THR A 252 -11.24 4.16 -3.91
CA THR A 252 -10.94 3.93 -5.33
C THR A 252 -10.43 2.51 -5.61
N PRO A 253 -10.37 2.10 -6.89
CA PRO A 253 -9.68 0.87 -7.24
C PRO A 253 -8.23 0.77 -6.76
N TYR A 254 -7.57 1.89 -6.45
CA TYR A 254 -6.20 1.90 -5.93
C TYR A 254 -6.11 1.73 -4.41
N PHE A 255 -7.22 1.61 -3.68
CA PHE A 255 -7.24 1.51 -2.20
C PHE A 255 -6.48 2.66 -1.51
N SER A 256 -6.59 3.84 -2.09
CA SER A 256 -6.05 5.11 -1.62
C SER A 256 -6.79 6.24 -2.30
N ASP A 257 -7.22 7.22 -1.52
CA ASP A 257 -7.73 8.51 -1.98
C ASP A 257 -6.62 9.41 -2.58
N GLN A 258 -5.37 9.00 -2.37
CA GLN A 258 -4.15 9.70 -2.76
C GLN A 258 -4.03 11.12 -2.17
N LYS A 259 -4.77 11.40 -1.09
CA LYS A 259 -4.70 12.64 -0.31
C LYS A 259 -3.68 12.48 0.83
N PHE A 260 -3.55 13.52 1.65
CA PHE A 260 -2.60 13.59 2.75
C PHE A 260 -3.33 13.77 4.07
N HIS A 261 -3.05 12.88 5.03
CA HIS A 261 -3.71 12.85 6.34
C HIS A 261 -2.69 12.74 7.45
N ASN A 262 -3.01 13.29 8.62
CA ASN A 262 -2.21 13.15 9.82
C ASN A 262 -2.86 12.12 10.75
N LEU A 263 -2.12 11.05 11.06
CA LEU A 263 -2.56 9.94 11.91
C LEU A 263 -2.08 10.07 13.37
N GLY A 264 -1.43 11.18 13.74
CA GLY A 264 -0.85 11.38 15.08
C GLY A 264 0.53 10.75 15.26
N LEU A 265 1.26 10.50 14.16
CA LEU A 265 2.60 9.89 14.15
C LEU A 265 3.72 10.89 13.81
N THR A 266 3.54 12.17 14.15
CA THR A 266 4.48 13.27 13.81
C THR A 266 5.69 13.30 14.74
N TYR A 267 5.56 12.84 16.00
CA TYR A 267 6.58 12.93 17.04
C TYR A 267 7.07 14.37 17.27
N TYR A 268 6.15 15.33 17.24
CA TYR A 268 6.47 16.76 17.26
C TYR A 268 7.26 17.17 18.51
N GLY A 269 8.40 17.82 18.29
CA GLY A 269 9.35 18.22 19.32
C GLY A 269 10.07 17.06 20.02
N LYS A 270 10.12 15.86 19.41
CA LYS A 270 10.75 14.66 19.98
C LYS A 270 11.80 14.06 19.03
N LYS A 271 12.63 13.17 19.59
CA LYS A 271 13.50 12.29 18.81
C LYS A 271 12.58 11.45 17.90
N TYR A 272 12.78 11.50 16.58
CA TYR A 272 11.93 10.96 15.50
C TYR A 272 10.85 11.88 14.93
N GLU A 273 10.91 13.19 15.18
CA GLU A 273 10.05 14.16 14.50
C GLU A 273 10.10 14.00 12.96
N ASP A 274 8.94 13.84 12.35
CA ASP A 274 8.75 13.90 10.89
C ASP A 274 7.55 14.79 10.57
N LEU A 275 7.85 16.00 10.09
CA LEU A 275 6.83 17.00 9.73
C LEU A 275 6.06 16.65 8.45
N GLY A 276 6.46 15.57 7.75
CA GLY A 276 5.75 15.05 6.58
C GLY A 276 5.66 16.08 5.46
N ARG A 277 4.45 16.28 4.94
CA ARG A 277 4.16 17.19 3.83
C ARG A 277 4.57 18.64 4.09
N TYR A 278 4.59 19.10 5.35
CA TYR A 278 5.08 20.44 5.69
C TYR A 278 6.48 20.73 5.13
N ILE A 279 7.36 19.72 5.06
CA ILE A 279 8.72 19.90 4.54
C ILE A 279 8.68 20.39 3.07
N VAL A 280 7.65 20.02 2.33
CA VAL A 280 7.41 20.38 0.93
C VAL A 280 6.66 21.71 0.81
N THR A 281 5.54 21.85 1.53
CA THR A 281 4.59 22.97 1.31
C THR A 281 4.86 24.18 2.18
N LYS A 282 5.54 24.00 3.33
CA LYS A 282 5.75 24.99 4.39
C LYS A 282 4.46 25.54 5.02
N LYS A 283 3.31 24.89 4.78
CA LYS A 283 2.00 25.27 5.30
C LYS A 283 1.73 24.60 6.64
N ASN A 284 1.37 25.36 7.66
CA ASN A 284 1.20 24.84 9.02
C ASN A 284 0.15 23.72 9.11
N GLU A 285 -0.92 23.80 8.30
CA GLU A 285 -1.95 22.78 8.20
C GLU A 285 -1.46 21.43 7.61
N ASP A 286 -0.26 21.38 7.03
CA ASP A 286 0.35 20.17 6.47
C ASP A 286 1.32 19.47 7.43
N VAL A 287 1.50 19.99 8.64
CA VAL A 287 2.39 19.37 9.63
C VAL A 287 1.90 17.98 10.00
N GLY A 288 2.77 17.00 9.79
CA GLY A 288 2.52 15.60 10.11
C GLY A 288 1.60 14.87 9.13
N LYS A 289 1.22 15.51 8.02
CA LYS A 289 0.42 14.86 6.99
C LYS A 289 1.29 14.01 6.07
N PHE A 290 0.83 12.80 5.77
CA PHE A 290 1.45 11.87 4.85
C PHE A 290 0.43 11.35 3.85
N LYS A 291 0.92 10.99 2.66
CA LYS A 291 0.08 10.40 1.61
C LYS A 291 -0.53 9.09 2.11
N THR A 292 -1.81 8.87 1.83
CA THR A 292 -2.45 7.57 2.04
C THR A 292 -1.78 6.51 1.16
N PRO A 293 -1.09 5.49 1.70
CA PRO A 293 -0.53 4.43 0.88
C PRO A 293 -1.64 3.54 0.31
N THR A 294 -1.39 2.90 -0.84
CA THR A 294 -2.29 1.85 -1.34
C THR A 294 -2.27 0.65 -0.39
N LEU A 295 -3.43 0.02 -0.18
CA LEU A 295 -3.52 -1.26 0.53
C LEU A 295 -3.41 -2.48 -0.41
N ARG A 296 -3.24 -2.27 -1.71
CA ARG A 296 -2.93 -3.37 -2.62
C ARG A 296 -1.57 -3.94 -2.26
N GLU A 297 -1.50 -5.26 -2.23
CA GLU A 297 -0.32 -6.02 -1.83
C GLU A 297 0.17 -5.81 -0.38
N VAL A 298 -0.63 -5.22 0.51
CA VAL A 298 -0.20 -4.79 1.85
C VAL A 298 0.29 -5.92 2.77
N SER A 299 -0.07 -7.19 2.54
CA SER A 299 0.40 -8.29 3.40
C SER A 299 1.86 -8.67 3.20
N GLU A 300 2.52 -8.13 2.16
CA GLU A 300 3.85 -8.58 1.72
C GLU A 300 4.95 -7.52 1.89
N ASN A 301 4.61 -6.32 2.38
CA ASN A 301 5.50 -5.16 2.44
C ASN A 301 5.66 -4.57 3.85
N LYS A 302 5.62 -5.43 4.88
CA LYS A 302 5.92 -5.04 6.26
C LYS A 302 7.40 -4.64 6.43
N PRO A 303 7.76 -3.84 7.44
CA PRO A 303 6.89 -3.19 8.43
C PRO A 303 6.20 -1.95 7.88
N TYR A 304 5.20 -1.45 8.61
CA TYR A 304 4.24 -0.48 8.09
C TYR A 304 4.37 0.94 8.66
N MET A 305 3.70 1.87 7.97
CA MET A 305 3.75 3.33 8.14
C MET A 305 5.07 3.94 7.66
N HIS A 306 5.08 5.26 7.51
CA HIS A 306 6.26 6.00 7.03
C HIS A 306 7.53 5.76 7.86
N ASN A 307 7.40 5.34 9.12
CA ASN A 307 8.50 5.09 10.06
C ASN A 307 8.75 3.59 10.35
N GLY A 308 7.99 2.69 9.71
CA GLY A 308 8.14 1.24 9.83
C GLY A 308 7.98 0.71 11.26
N LEU A 309 7.14 1.34 12.10
CA LEU A 309 7.00 0.97 13.51
C LEU A 309 6.11 -0.24 13.76
N PHE A 310 5.26 -0.61 12.81
CA PHE A 310 4.27 -1.66 13.00
C PHE A 310 4.71 -2.93 12.26
N PRO A 311 5.01 -4.04 12.95
CA PRO A 311 5.53 -5.23 12.31
C PRO A 311 4.44 -6.07 11.63
N GLU A 312 3.19 -6.02 12.11
CA GLU A 312 2.10 -6.83 11.58
C GLU A 312 0.83 -6.01 11.33
N LEU A 313 0.01 -6.41 10.34
CA LEU A 313 -1.26 -5.75 10.00
C LEU A 313 -2.19 -5.65 11.21
N ALA A 314 -2.26 -6.70 12.02
CA ALA A 314 -3.07 -6.71 13.24
C ALA A 314 -2.68 -5.58 14.20
N ASN A 315 -1.39 -5.26 14.32
CA ASN A 315 -0.96 -4.15 15.18
C ASN A 315 -1.49 -2.81 14.66
N ILE A 316 -1.50 -2.59 13.35
CA ILE A 316 -2.06 -1.36 12.77
C ILE A 316 -3.57 -1.28 13.01
N VAL A 317 -4.31 -2.36 12.72
CA VAL A 317 -5.77 -2.38 12.89
C VAL A 317 -6.14 -2.13 14.35
N MET A 318 -5.41 -2.73 15.30
CA MET A 318 -5.61 -2.46 16.73
C MET A 318 -5.31 -0.99 17.10
N MET A 319 -4.29 -0.39 16.50
CA MET A 319 -3.97 1.02 16.74
C MET A 319 -5.02 1.97 16.18
N TYR A 320 -5.56 1.69 15.00
CA TYR A 320 -6.73 2.41 14.47
C TYR A 320 -7.97 2.17 15.34
N ASN A 321 -8.18 0.94 15.83
CA ASN A 321 -9.29 0.63 16.73
C ASN A 321 -9.23 1.48 18.02
N ALA A 322 -8.02 1.71 18.54
CA ALA A 322 -7.77 2.60 19.68
C ALA A 322 -7.85 4.11 19.34
N GLY A 323 -8.07 4.48 18.08
CA GLY A 323 -8.14 5.87 17.60
C GLY A 323 -6.78 6.52 17.34
N MET A 324 -5.72 5.73 17.20
CA MET A 324 -4.31 6.16 17.08
C MET A 324 -3.83 7.03 18.25
N GLY A 325 -2.52 7.30 18.29
CA GLY A 325 -1.94 8.22 19.28
C GLY A 325 -2.44 9.65 19.08
N ARG A 326 -2.55 10.41 20.16
CA ARG A 326 -2.78 11.86 20.12
C ARG A 326 -1.56 12.59 20.68
N GLU A 327 -0.99 13.49 19.90
CA GLU A 327 0.02 14.39 20.42
C GLU A 327 -0.64 15.43 21.33
N THR A 328 -0.12 15.56 22.55
CA THR A 328 -0.59 16.54 23.53
C THR A 328 0.42 17.67 23.60
N PRO A 329 0.02 18.94 23.36
CA PRO A 329 0.94 20.05 23.41
C PRO A 329 1.47 20.25 24.82
N LYS A 330 2.77 20.52 24.93
CA LYS A 330 3.38 21.05 26.16
C LYS A 330 2.97 22.51 26.37
N ALA A 331 3.25 23.06 27.55
CA ALA A 331 2.89 24.44 27.90
C ALA A 331 3.43 25.48 26.89
N ASP A 332 4.65 25.28 26.40
CA ASP A 332 5.29 26.12 25.38
C ASP A 332 4.75 25.91 23.96
N GLN A 333 3.96 24.86 23.73
CA GLN A 333 3.40 24.49 22.43
C GLN A 333 1.90 24.82 22.30
N MET A 334 1.24 25.30 23.37
CA MET A 334 -0.22 25.50 23.37
C MET A 334 -0.72 26.46 22.29
N ASN A 335 0.11 27.44 21.90
CA ASN A 335 -0.19 28.42 20.87
C ASN A 335 0.73 28.29 19.64
N ASP A 336 1.44 27.17 19.51
CA ASP A 336 2.30 26.95 18.35
C ASP A 336 1.43 26.67 17.12
N PRO A 337 1.41 27.55 16.10
CA PRO A 337 0.57 27.35 14.92
C PRO A 337 1.00 26.14 14.11
N LYS A 338 2.18 25.56 14.34
CA LYS A 338 2.66 24.32 13.71
C LYS A 338 2.29 23.06 14.48
N PHE A 339 1.65 23.18 15.65
CA PHE A 339 1.29 21.98 16.41
C PHE A 339 0.38 21.07 15.56
N PRO A 340 0.76 19.81 15.32
CA PRO A 340 0.08 18.93 14.37
C PRO A 340 -1.36 18.65 14.78
N GLN A 341 -2.24 18.66 13.77
CA GLN A 341 -3.64 18.32 13.92
C GLN A 341 -3.91 16.96 13.28
N LYS A 342 -4.25 15.97 14.12
CA LYS A 342 -4.71 14.65 13.65
C LYS A 342 -6.02 14.81 12.88
N SER A 343 -6.20 14.04 11.81
CA SER A 343 -7.44 14.00 11.03
C SER A 343 -8.63 13.65 11.93
N GLY A 344 -9.76 14.33 11.72
CA GLY A 344 -11.03 14.05 12.41
C GLY A 344 -11.63 12.70 12.07
N MET A 345 -11.23 12.09 10.94
CA MET A 345 -11.67 10.75 10.52
C MET A 345 -11.03 9.61 11.34
N VAL A 346 -10.03 9.92 12.19
CA VAL A 346 -9.34 8.94 13.03
C VAL A 346 -9.88 9.00 14.45
N GLU A 347 -10.93 8.23 14.69
CA GLU A 347 -11.60 8.07 15.97
C GLU A 347 -11.51 6.63 16.51
N LYS A 348 -11.92 6.42 17.77
CA LYS A 348 -11.96 5.08 18.36
C LYS A 348 -13.08 4.27 17.72
N LEU A 349 -12.77 3.09 17.18
CA LEU A 349 -13.71 2.30 16.38
C LEU A 349 -14.55 1.33 17.22
N ASN A 350 -14.10 1.01 18.44
CA ASN A 350 -14.74 0.03 19.35
C ASN A 350 -15.05 -1.31 18.65
N LEU A 351 -14.09 -1.78 17.86
CA LEU A 351 -14.12 -3.11 17.24
C LEU A 351 -13.83 -4.17 18.30
N THR A 352 -14.52 -5.30 18.20
CA THR A 352 -14.18 -6.53 18.94
C THR A 352 -12.95 -7.20 18.34
N ASP A 353 -12.38 -8.19 19.04
CA ASP A 353 -11.25 -8.96 18.52
C ASP A 353 -11.61 -9.72 17.24
N ASP A 354 -12.83 -10.25 17.15
CA ASP A 354 -13.34 -10.91 15.94
C ASP A 354 -13.46 -9.93 14.76
N GLU A 355 -13.93 -8.70 15.00
CA GLU A 355 -14.01 -7.68 13.95
C GLU A 355 -12.61 -7.22 13.49
N VAL A 356 -11.64 -7.13 14.41
CA VAL A 356 -10.24 -6.88 14.06
C VAL A 356 -9.70 -8.03 13.20
N PHE A 357 -9.98 -9.28 13.57
CA PHE A 357 -9.60 -10.45 12.79
C PHE A 357 -10.19 -10.41 11.38
N ASP A 358 -11.49 -10.14 11.25
CA ASP A 358 -12.20 -10.05 9.98
C ASP A 358 -11.61 -8.98 9.06
N ILE A 359 -11.29 -7.79 9.59
CA ILE A 359 -10.62 -6.73 8.81
C ILE A 359 -9.24 -7.20 8.34
N VAL A 360 -8.44 -7.81 9.21
CA VAL A 360 -7.12 -8.34 8.82
C VAL A 360 -7.27 -9.44 7.77
N ALA A 361 -8.28 -10.30 7.87
CA ALA A 361 -8.59 -11.32 6.88
C ALA A 361 -8.93 -10.66 5.53
N PHE A 362 -9.78 -9.64 5.52
CA PHE A 362 -10.10 -8.87 4.32
C PHE A 362 -8.86 -8.21 3.70
N LEU A 363 -8.00 -7.55 4.47
CA LEU A 363 -6.79 -6.90 3.94
C LEU A 363 -5.86 -7.90 3.23
N LYS A 364 -5.80 -9.14 3.70
CA LYS A 364 -5.03 -10.21 3.03
C LYS A 364 -5.58 -10.62 1.67
N THR A 365 -6.86 -10.34 1.40
CA THR A 365 -7.48 -10.61 0.09
C THR A 365 -7.00 -9.65 -1.00
N LEU A 366 -6.37 -8.54 -0.62
CA LEU A 366 -5.83 -7.50 -1.51
C LEU A 366 -4.45 -7.86 -2.09
N ASN A 367 -3.90 -8.99 -1.66
CA ASN A 367 -2.69 -9.55 -2.23
C ASN A 367 -3.01 -10.47 -3.40
N SER A 368 -2.24 -10.33 -4.46
CA SER A 368 -2.18 -11.29 -5.56
C SER A 368 -1.14 -12.37 -5.25
N TYR A 369 -0.76 -13.17 -6.25
CA TYR A 369 0.32 -14.14 -6.06
C TYR A 369 1.66 -13.40 -5.97
N LYS A 370 2.62 -13.93 -5.19
CA LYS A 370 3.97 -13.37 -5.08
C LYS A 370 4.66 -13.42 -6.45
N TYR A 371 4.70 -12.29 -7.14
CA TYR A 371 5.47 -12.15 -8.37
C TYR A 371 6.95 -11.98 -8.03
N LYS A 372 7.72 -13.05 -8.26
CA LYS A 372 9.18 -13.04 -8.10
C LYS A 372 9.83 -12.63 -9.40
N MET A 373 10.67 -11.59 -9.35
CA MET A 373 11.45 -11.14 -10.49
C MET A 373 12.91 -11.49 -10.31
N ARG A 374 13.47 -12.26 -11.26
CA ARG A 374 14.91 -12.48 -11.30
C ARG A 374 15.62 -11.20 -11.75
N PRO A 375 16.73 -10.80 -11.09
CA PRO A 375 17.60 -9.75 -11.60
C PRO A 375 18.03 -10.05 -13.04
N PRO A 376 18.08 -9.04 -13.93
CA PRO A 376 18.56 -9.22 -15.29
C PRO A 376 20.08 -9.44 -15.31
N GLU A 377 20.59 -10.09 -16.35
CA GLU A 377 22.01 -10.06 -16.64
C GLU A 377 22.41 -8.66 -17.10
N LEU A 378 23.26 -7.99 -16.34
CA LEU A 378 23.69 -6.63 -16.64
C LEU A 378 24.76 -6.60 -17.75
N PRO A 379 24.79 -5.56 -18.59
CA PRO A 379 25.84 -5.39 -19.58
C PRO A 379 27.24 -5.35 -18.93
N LYS A 380 28.17 -6.13 -19.49
CA LYS A 380 29.57 -6.16 -19.05
C LYS A 380 30.21 -4.78 -19.22
N SER A 381 30.97 -4.36 -18.21
CA SER A 381 31.72 -3.10 -18.16
C SER A 381 32.82 -3.01 -19.22
#